data_AF-A0A2S9J8E6-F1
#
_entry.id   AF-A0A2S9J8E6-F1
#
_cell.length_a   1.000
_cell.length_b   1.000
_cell.length_c   1.000
_cell.angle_alpha   90.00
_cell.angle_beta   90.00
_cell.angle_gamma   90.00
#
_symmetry.space_group_name_H-M   'P 1'
#
loop_
_entity.id
_entity.type
_entity.pdbx_description
1 polymer ?
#
loop_
_entity_poly.entity_id
_entity_poly.type
_entity_poly.pdbx_seq_one_letter_code
_entity_poly.pdbx_strand_id
1 'polypeptide(L)'
;MEKQFENITEITDRKAYDEAVKYLNEVVDYATENGYFAEQGADNEYTTEFGRIAGMCADYESLYMDLRPLKFKTPLIVSIEKEMRKKHLNQRQTAEILEIKENTFSQIMSGKRNVSMKLAKKLYHTGV
;
A
#
# COMPACT_ATOMS: atom_id res chain seq x y z
N MET A 1 -19.91 -9.69 -25.05
CA MET A 1 -18.49 -9.34 -25.22
C MET A 1 -17.74 -10.59 -25.64
N GLU A 2 -16.82 -10.52 -26.60
CA GLU A 2 -15.99 -11.67 -26.97
C GLU A 2 -14.88 -11.88 -25.94
N LYS A 3 -14.59 -13.15 -25.60
CA LYS A 3 -13.50 -13.51 -24.70
C LYS A 3 -12.16 -13.29 -25.39
N GLN A 4 -11.24 -12.65 -24.69
CA GLN A 4 -9.88 -12.43 -25.16
C GLN A 4 -8.89 -13.23 -24.31
N PHE A 5 -7.67 -13.46 -24.82
CA PHE A 5 -6.63 -14.17 -24.06
C PHE A 5 -7.00 -15.60 -23.64
N GLU A 6 -7.88 -16.29 -24.37
CA GLU A 6 -8.27 -17.69 -24.07
C GLU A 6 -7.12 -18.68 -24.30
N ASN A 7 -6.18 -18.34 -25.19
CA ASN A 7 -5.06 -19.20 -25.58
C ASN A 7 -3.80 -19.00 -24.72
N ILE A 8 -3.85 -18.13 -23.71
CA ILE A 8 -2.71 -17.87 -22.82
C ILE A 8 -3.08 -18.18 -21.38
N THR A 9 -2.10 -18.71 -20.66
CA THR A 9 -2.20 -19.00 -19.22
C THR A 9 -1.45 -17.98 -18.38
N GLU A 10 -0.55 -17.20 -19.00
CA GLU A 10 0.30 -16.22 -18.33
C GLU A 10 0.58 -15.03 -19.26
N ILE A 11 0.82 -13.87 -18.65
CA ILE A 11 1.27 -12.66 -19.33
C ILE A 11 2.76 -12.50 -19.02
N THR A 12 3.61 -12.41 -20.04
CA THR A 12 5.07 -12.33 -19.87
C THR A 12 5.68 -11.04 -20.42
N ASP A 13 4.93 -10.25 -21.18
CA ASP A 13 5.40 -9.03 -21.81
C ASP A 13 4.50 -7.83 -21.53
N ARG A 14 5.10 -6.64 -21.64
CA ARG A 14 4.43 -5.39 -21.27
C ARG A 14 3.26 -5.05 -22.20
N LYS A 15 3.35 -5.41 -23.47
CA LYS A 15 2.31 -5.10 -24.44
C LYS A 15 1.06 -5.94 -24.18
N ALA A 16 1.24 -7.25 -23.97
CA ALA A 16 0.17 -8.15 -23.57
C ALA A 16 -0.45 -7.73 -22.23
N TYR A 17 0.37 -7.25 -21.28
CA TYR A 17 -0.15 -6.68 -20.03
C TYR A 17 -1.05 -5.46 -20.25
N ASP A 18 -0.57 -4.47 -21.02
CA ASP A 18 -1.35 -3.25 -21.28
C ASP A 18 -2.65 -3.56 -22.05
N GLU A 19 -2.65 -4.57 -22.93
CA GLU A 19 -3.86 -5.05 -23.62
C GLU A 19 -4.80 -5.81 -22.68
N ALA A 20 -4.28 -6.67 -21.79
CA ALA A 20 -5.07 -7.39 -20.79
C ALA A 20 -5.74 -6.45 -19.79
N VAL A 21 -5.06 -5.37 -19.37
CA VAL A 21 -5.65 -4.33 -18.51
C VAL A 21 -6.79 -3.60 -19.21
N LYS A 22 -6.65 -3.29 -20.51
CA LYS A 22 -7.76 -2.68 -21.28
C LYS A 22 -8.95 -3.61 -21.32
N TYR A 23 -8.73 -4.87 -21.67
CA TYR A 23 -9.79 -5.87 -21.71
C TYR A 23 -10.45 -6.07 -20.33
N LEU A 24 -9.66 -6.10 -19.26
CA LEU A 24 -10.18 -6.18 -17.89
C LEU A 24 -11.12 -5.01 -17.57
N ASN A 25 -10.76 -3.78 -17.95
CA ASN A 25 -11.63 -2.62 -17.77
C ASN A 25 -12.92 -2.74 -18.58
N GLU A 26 -12.85 -3.21 -19.83
CA GLU A 26 -14.04 -3.46 -20.64
C GLU A 26 -14.97 -4.49 -19.97
N VAL A 27 -14.42 -5.58 -19.42
CA VAL A 27 -15.19 -6.58 -18.66
C VAL A 27 -15.86 -5.93 -17.45
N VAL A 28 -15.14 -5.08 -16.71
CA VAL A 28 -15.68 -4.37 -15.53
C VAL A 28 -16.81 -3.42 -15.92
N ASP A 29 -16.63 -2.62 -16.96
CA ASP A 29 -17.63 -1.66 -17.44
C ASP A 29 -18.88 -2.40 -17.88
N TYR A 30 -18.73 -3.43 -18.72
CA TYR A 30 -19.85 -4.25 -19.20
C TYR A 30 -20.57 -4.96 -18.04
N ALA A 31 -19.82 -5.56 -17.11
CA ALA A 31 -20.39 -6.25 -15.95
C ALA A 31 -21.15 -5.30 -15.03
N THR A 32 -20.66 -4.06 -14.87
CA THR A 32 -21.28 -3.03 -14.04
C THR A 32 -22.57 -2.51 -14.68
N GLU A 33 -22.55 -2.18 -15.97
CA GLU A 33 -23.72 -1.68 -16.70
C GLU A 33 -24.88 -2.69 -16.72
N ASN A 34 -24.57 -3.98 -16.80
CA ASN A 34 -25.56 -5.04 -16.87
C ASN A 34 -25.89 -5.65 -15.50
N GLY A 35 -25.34 -5.11 -14.41
CA GLY A 35 -25.66 -5.55 -13.04
C GLY A 35 -25.06 -6.91 -12.63
N TYR A 36 -24.12 -7.46 -13.40
CA TYR A 36 -23.45 -8.74 -13.07
C TYR A 36 -22.56 -8.65 -11.82
N PHE A 37 -22.21 -7.45 -11.36
CA PHE A 37 -21.50 -7.20 -10.10
C PHE A 37 -22.40 -6.67 -8.96
N ALA A 38 -23.73 -6.68 -9.13
CA ALA A 38 -24.65 -6.16 -8.13
C ALA A 38 -24.66 -6.98 -6.83
N GLU A 39 -24.43 -8.29 -6.93
CA GLU A 39 -24.39 -9.20 -5.79
C GLU A 39 -22.95 -9.60 -5.45
N GLN A 40 -22.55 -9.38 -4.20
CA GLN A 40 -21.23 -9.78 -3.72
C GLN A 40 -21.12 -11.32 -3.72
N GLY A 41 -20.13 -11.85 -4.42
CA GLY A 41 -19.91 -13.30 -4.52
C GLY A 41 -20.80 -13.99 -5.56
N ALA A 42 -21.43 -13.25 -6.46
CA ALA A 42 -22.16 -13.82 -7.58
C ALA A 42 -21.22 -14.70 -8.45
N ASP A 43 -21.62 -15.95 -8.66
CA ASP A 43 -20.95 -16.87 -9.58
C ASP A 43 -21.55 -16.70 -10.98
N ASN A 44 -20.91 -15.91 -11.82
CA ASN A 44 -21.31 -15.69 -13.20
C ASN A 44 -20.10 -15.65 -14.13
N GLU A 45 -20.37 -15.68 -15.43
CA GLU A 45 -19.32 -15.71 -16.45
C GLU A 45 -18.37 -14.51 -16.37
N TYR A 46 -18.89 -13.33 -15.99
CA TYR A 46 -18.10 -12.10 -15.91
C TYR A 46 -17.27 -12.01 -14.63
N THR A 47 -17.77 -12.51 -13.49
CA THR A 47 -16.96 -12.62 -12.26
C THR A 47 -15.85 -13.65 -12.42
N THR A 48 -16.12 -14.75 -13.11
CA THR A 48 -15.11 -15.77 -13.47
C THR A 48 -14.07 -15.21 -14.41
N GLU A 49 -14.50 -14.55 -15.50
CA GLU A 49 -13.60 -13.97 -16.50
C GLU A 49 -12.75 -12.83 -15.93
N PHE A 50 -13.37 -11.95 -15.13
CA PHE A 50 -12.65 -10.93 -14.36
C PHE A 50 -11.57 -11.57 -13.49
N GLY A 51 -11.91 -12.60 -12.71
CA GLY A 51 -10.95 -13.30 -11.86
C GLY A 51 -9.78 -13.89 -12.65
N ARG A 52 -10.06 -14.49 -13.81
CA ARG A 52 -9.04 -15.07 -14.70
C ARG A 52 -8.05 -14.01 -15.22
N ILE A 53 -8.55 -12.93 -15.81
CA ILE A 53 -7.69 -11.87 -16.37
C ILE A 53 -6.97 -11.10 -15.25
N ALA A 54 -7.68 -10.75 -14.17
CA ALA A 54 -7.10 -10.05 -13.04
C ALA A 54 -5.98 -10.85 -12.38
N GLY A 55 -6.13 -12.18 -12.28
CA GLY A 55 -5.09 -13.08 -11.78
C GLY A 55 -3.81 -13.00 -12.63
N MET A 56 -3.93 -13.12 -13.95
CA MET A 56 -2.77 -13.02 -14.85
C MET A 56 -2.09 -11.64 -14.78
N CYS A 57 -2.87 -10.55 -14.66
CA CYS A 57 -2.34 -9.21 -14.46
C CYS A 57 -1.56 -9.09 -13.15
N ALA A 58 -2.12 -9.61 -12.05
CA ALA A 58 -1.49 -9.60 -10.73
C ALA A 58 -0.18 -10.41 -10.71
N ASP A 59 -0.15 -11.57 -11.38
CA ASP A 59 1.07 -12.38 -11.52
C ASP A 59 2.14 -11.62 -12.29
N TYR A 60 1.79 -10.97 -13.41
CA TYR A 60 2.72 -10.14 -14.16
C TYR A 60 3.25 -8.96 -13.34
N GLU A 61 2.38 -8.25 -12.64
CA GLU A 61 2.75 -7.16 -11.71
C GLU A 61 3.75 -7.65 -10.66
N SER A 62 3.47 -8.80 -10.05
CA SER A 62 4.33 -9.34 -8.99
C SER A 62 5.69 -9.82 -9.49
N LEU A 63 5.77 -10.36 -10.71
CA LEU A 63 7.00 -10.94 -11.26
C LEU A 63 7.88 -9.91 -11.98
N TYR A 64 7.26 -8.95 -12.66
CA TYR A 64 7.97 -8.10 -13.63
C TYR A 64 7.92 -6.61 -13.29
N MET A 65 7.02 -6.13 -12.43
CA MET A 65 7.02 -4.72 -12.02
C MET A 65 7.84 -4.50 -10.76
N ASP A 66 8.69 -3.47 -10.78
CA ASP A 66 9.35 -2.95 -9.59
C ASP A 66 8.35 -2.15 -8.73
N LEU A 67 7.41 -2.88 -8.12
CA LEU A 67 6.50 -2.33 -7.13
C LEU A 67 7.31 -2.03 -5.87
N ARG A 68 7.76 -0.77 -5.77
CA ARG A 68 8.50 -0.28 -4.61
C ARG A 68 7.71 -0.61 -3.34
N PRO A 69 8.34 -1.22 -2.31
CA PRO A 69 7.65 -1.56 -1.09
C PRO A 69 7.04 -0.29 -0.48
N LEU A 70 5.75 -0.35 -0.15
CA LEU A 70 5.05 0.70 0.56
C LEU A 70 5.80 1.00 1.87
N LYS A 71 6.34 2.21 1.97
CA LYS A 71 7.05 2.65 3.18
C LYS A 71 6.03 3.05 4.24
N PHE A 72 5.69 2.12 5.12
CA PHE A 72 4.86 2.42 6.28
C PHE A 72 5.71 2.93 7.44
N LYS A 73 5.22 3.97 8.13
CA LYS A 73 5.79 4.38 9.42
C LYS A 73 5.48 3.31 10.45
N THR A 74 6.44 2.98 11.30
CA THR A 74 6.20 2.01 12.37
C THR A 74 5.14 2.55 13.36
N PRO A 75 4.35 1.67 14.02
CA PRO A 75 3.32 2.10 14.97
C PRO A 75 3.85 3.04 16.06
N LEU A 76 5.10 2.83 16.50
CA LEU A 76 5.76 3.70 17.46
C LEU A 76 5.95 5.13 16.91
N ILE A 77 6.42 5.29 15.68
CA ILE A 77 6.57 6.62 15.06
C ILE A 77 5.20 7.29 14.90
N VAL A 78 4.17 6.54 14.53
CA VAL A 78 2.79 7.07 14.44
C VAL A 78 2.29 7.56 15.80
N SER A 79 2.56 6.84 16.88
CA SER A 79 2.22 7.25 18.25
C SER A 79 2.95 8.53 18.66
N ILE A 80 4.26 8.62 18.40
CA ILE A 80 5.06 9.82 18.69
C ILE A 80 4.49 11.03 17.94
N GLU A 81 4.17 10.90 16.64
CA GLU A 81 3.55 11.99 15.87
C GLU A 81 2.19 12.40 16.43
N LYS A 82 1.42 11.45 16.95
CA LYS A 82 0.11 11.72 17.57
C LYS A 82 0.28 12.56 18.84
N GLU A 83 1.22 12.22 19.71
CA GLU A 83 1.49 13.01 20.92
C GLU A 83 2.11 14.38 20.61
N MET A 84 3.01 14.46 19.63
CA MET A 84 3.53 15.74 19.13
C MET A 84 2.41 16.65 18.64
N ARG A 85 1.47 16.12 17.84
CA ARG A 85 0.31 16.87 17.34
C ARG A 85 -0.59 17.35 18.48
N LYS A 86 -0.91 16.47 19.45
CA LYS A 86 -1.72 16.83 20.63
C LYS A 86 -1.11 17.97 21.44
N LYS A 87 0.22 18.00 21.54
CA LYS A 87 0.96 19.01 22.31
C LYS A 87 1.43 20.21 21.47
N HIS A 88 1.07 20.26 20.19
CA HIS A 88 1.51 21.29 19.24
C HIS A 88 3.04 21.45 19.17
N LEU A 89 3.78 20.34 19.27
CA LEU A 89 5.25 20.34 19.28
C LEU A 89 5.82 20.10 17.88
N ASN A 90 6.86 20.85 17.53
CA ASN A 90 7.71 20.57 16.37
C ASN A 90 8.86 19.62 16.74
N GLN A 91 9.54 19.04 15.73
CA GLN A 91 10.62 18.07 15.96
C GLN A 91 11.77 18.61 16.82
N ARG A 92 12.09 19.91 16.69
CA ARG A 92 13.13 20.57 17.49
C ARG A 92 12.75 20.62 18.96
N GLN A 93 11.54 21.09 19.28
CA GLN A 93 11.01 21.16 20.64
C GLN A 93 10.91 19.76 21.27
N THR A 94 10.46 18.77 20.50
CA THR A 94 10.39 17.38 20.97
C THR A 94 11.78 16.81 21.26
N ALA A 95 12.77 17.10 20.41
CA ALA A 95 14.14 16.68 20.64
C ALA A 95 14.74 17.34 21.91
N GLU A 96 14.43 18.62 22.16
CA GLU A 96 14.81 19.34 23.38
C GLU A 96 14.19 18.70 24.63
N ILE A 97 12.89 18.39 24.61
CA ILE A 97 12.19 17.70 25.72
C ILE A 97 12.80 16.32 26.00
N LEU A 98 13.22 15.62 24.96
CA LEU A 98 13.85 14.30 25.07
C LEU A 98 15.36 14.39 25.34
N GLU A 99 15.91 15.60 25.41
CA GLU A 99 17.34 15.93 25.55
C GLU A 99 18.21 15.14 24.56
N ILE A 100 17.80 15.12 23.29
CA ILE A 100 18.56 14.55 22.18
C ILE A 100 18.76 15.60 21.08
N LYS A 101 19.74 15.37 20.21
CA LYS A 101 19.95 16.25 19.06
C LYS A 101 18.78 16.14 18.08
N GLU A 102 18.32 17.27 17.54
CA GLU A 102 17.24 17.32 16.53
C GLU A 102 17.51 16.37 15.35
N ASN A 103 18.75 16.36 14.82
CA ASN A 103 19.14 15.44 13.74
C ASN A 103 18.96 13.96 14.14
N THR A 104 19.24 13.61 15.40
CA THR A 104 19.03 12.24 15.90
C THR A 104 17.55 11.90 15.96
N PHE A 105 16.70 12.83 16.41
CA PHE A 105 15.26 12.64 16.43
C PHE A 105 14.69 12.50 15.01
N SER A 106 15.13 13.34 14.06
CA SER A 106 14.72 13.27 12.65
C SER A 106 15.10 11.93 11.99
N GLN A 107 16.29 11.41 12.28
CA GLN A 107 16.72 10.08 11.83
C GLN A 107 15.84 8.96 12.41
N ILE A 108 15.34 9.11 13.63
CA ILE A 108 14.42 8.16 14.25
C ILE A 108 13.05 8.23 13.58
N MET A 109 12.50 9.44 13.40
CA MET A 109 11.20 9.65 12.73
C MET A 109 11.18 9.15 11.28
N SER A 110 12.32 9.17 10.60
CA SER A 110 12.49 8.63 9.24
C SER A 110 12.81 7.13 9.19
N GLY A 111 12.93 6.47 10.35
CA GLY A 111 13.27 5.04 10.44
C GLY A 111 14.74 4.71 10.12
N LYS A 112 15.60 5.72 9.88
CA LYS A 112 17.04 5.52 9.65
C LYS A 112 17.79 5.09 10.91
N ARG A 113 17.21 5.34 12.10
CA ARG A 113 17.80 5.01 13.39
C ARG A 113 16.76 4.41 14.34
N ASN A 114 17.15 3.34 15.04
CA ASN A 114 16.29 2.69 16.03
C ASN A 114 16.12 3.55 17.31
N VAL A 115 14.96 3.40 17.96
CA VAL A 115 14.70 3.97 19.28
C VAL A 115 15.47 3.18 20.33
N SER A 116 16.40 3.82 21.02
CA SER A 116 17.14 3.19 22.13
C SER A 116 16.27 3.03 23.38
N MET A 117 16.59 2.08 24.25
CA MET A 117 15.88 1.91 25.53
C MET A 117 15.90 3.16 26.41
N LYS A 118 16.99 3.93 26.38
CA LYS A 118 17.07 5.21 27.11
C LYS A 118 16.03 6.20 26.58
N LEU A 119 15.87 6.28 25.27
CA LEU A 119 14.87 7.16 24.65
C LEU A 119 13.45 6.67 24.88
N ALA A 120 13.21 5.36 24.80
CA ALA A 120 11.90 4.77 25.10
C ALA A 120 11.43 5.10 26.52
N LYS A 121 12.33 5.03 27.51
CA LYS A 121 12.04 5.50 28.88
C LYS A 121 11.66 6.97 28.90
N LYS A 122 12.39 7.84 28.19
CA LYS A 122 12.07 9.28 28.15
C LYS A 122 10.70 9.54 27.54
N LEU A 123 10.40 8.96 26.38
CA LEU A 123 9.09 9.03 25.72
C LEU A 123 7.96 8.65 26.68
N TYR A 124 8.12 7.55 27.41
CA TYR A 124 7.15 7.12 28.43
C TYR A 124 6.95 8.15 29.56
N HIS A 125 8.03 8.74 30.08
CA HIS A 125 7.94 9.70 31.19
C HIS A 125 7.45 11.09 30.75
N THR A 126 7.83 11.55 29.56
CA THR A 126 7.42 12.85 29.03
C THR A 126 6.05 12.79 28.37
N GLY A 127 5.49 11.60 28.18
CA GLY A 127 4.22 11.35 27.50
C GLY A 127 4.28 11.79 26.04
N VAL A 128 5.45 11.64 25.40
CA VAL A 128 5.68 11.91 23.97
C VAL A 128 5.80 10.58 23.25
#